data_AF-A0A949I6Y4-F1
#
_entry.id   AF-A0A949I6Y4-F1
#
_cell.length_a   1.000
_cell.length_b   1.000
_cell.length_c   1.000
_cell.angle_alpha   90.00
_cell.angle_beta   90.00
_cell.angle_gamma   90.00
#
_symmetry.space_group_name_H-M   'P 1'
#
loop_
_entity.id
_entity.type
_entity.pdbx_description
1 polymer ?
#
loop_
_entity_poly.entity_id
_entity_poly.type
_entity_poly.pdbx_seq_one_letter_code
_entity_poly.pdbx_strand_id
1 'polypeptide(L)'
;LDGGNTWMPTTLTSTGWQYAWTVPASGTITIQSRASDWLGKVETPSAGITVTVASATPTTTPATPATPATPATPATPTATALPWANGTLVKTGSSSTVYMVVNGALRPFTSAAVFHANGKKFTDIQTATADQFAAATIGRPVGYPAGTAIKGSGATVYLVTADGGKQGIPSMAVFNKLGLKISNIIQVNDGDFANYADEGVAQ
;
A
#
# COMPACT_ATOMS: atom_id res chain seq x y z
N LEU A 1 2.28 -24.11 7.77
CA LEU A 1 2.59 -23.84 9.21
C LEU A 1 3.96 -24.43 9.60
N ASP A 2 4.82 -24.52 8.61
CA ASP A 2 5.99 -25.40 8.52
C ASP A 2 7.00 -24.78 7.54
N GLY A 3 6.99 -23.44 7.42
CA GLY A 3 7.84 -22.72 6.47
C GLY A 3 7.44 -22.86 4.99
N GLY A 4 6.20 -23.24 4.69
CA GLY A 4 5.65 -23.26 3.33
C GLY A 4 5.45 -24.66 2.72
N ASN A 5 5.56 -25.73 3.52
CA ASN A 5 5.34 -27.11 3.07
C ASN A 5 3.85 -27.50 3.03
N THR A 6 3.01 -26.91 3.89
CA THR A 6 1.56 -27.17 3.94
C THR A 6 0.78 -25.87 3.88
N TRP A 7 -0.09 -25.76 2.87
CA TRP A 7 -0.94 -24.59 2.62
C TRP A 7 -2.40 -24.93 2.89
N MET A 8 -3.06 -24.13 3.72
CA MET A 8 -4.49 -24.30 3.99
C MET A 8 -5.29 -23.24 3.22
N PRO A 9 -6.37 -23.63 2.51
CA PRO A 9 -7.20 -22.68 1.79
C PRO A 9 -7.96 -21.79 2.79
N THR A 10 -8.00 -20.48 2.51
CA THR A 10 -8.90 -19.53 3.18
C THR A 10 -9.81 -18.87 2.15
N THR A 11 -11.04 -18.55 2.54
CA THR A 11 -11.98 -17.83 1.69
C THR A 11 -11.74 -16.33 1.82
N LEU A 12 -11.43 -15.69 0.70
CA LEU A 12 -11.39 -14.23 0.57
C LEU A 12 -12.82 -13.68 0.70
N THR A 13 -13.02 -12.75 1.64
CA THR A 13 -14.21 -11.91 1.71
C THR A 13 -13.95 -10.59 0.98
N SER A 14 -15.00 -9.80 0.76
CA SER A 14 -14.89 -8.48 0.10
C SER A 14 -14.02 -7.46 0.86
N THR A 15 -13.63 -7.75 2.10
CA THR A 15 -12.84 -6.86 2.96
C THR A 15 -11.53 -7.48 3.47
N GLY A 16 -11.21 -8.71 3.04
CA GLY A 16 -9.96 -9.40 3.42
C GLY A 16 -10.12 -10.91 3.57
N TRP A 17 -9.10 -11.57 4.11
CA TRP A 17 -9.13 -12.99 4.46
C TRP A 17 -8.84 -13.17 5.95
N GLN A 18 -9.35 -14.24 6.52
CA GLN A 18 -9.03 -14.64 7.90
C GLN A 18 -8.78 -16.14 7.95
N TYR A 19 -7.87 -16.58 8.81
CA TYR A 19 -7.57 -17.99 9.00
C TYR A 19 -7.52 -18.30 10.50
N ALA A 20 -8.41 -19.18 10.94
CA ALA A 20 -8.40 -19.70 12.31
C ALA A 20 -7.30 -20.77 12.42
N TRP A 21 -6.30 -20.49 13.24
CA TRP A 21 -5.15 -21.37 13.44
C TRP A 21 -5.14 -21.93 14.87
N THR A 22 -5.03 -23.26 15.00
CA THR A 22 -4.77 -23.93 16.27
C THR A 22 -3.27 -24.05 16.51
N VAL A 23 -2.78 -23.36 17.54
CA VAL A 23 -1.36 -23.30 17.90
C VAL A 23 -0.84 -24.71 18.27
N PRO A 24 0.11 -25.30 17.50
CA PRO A 24 0.82 -26.48 17.94
C PRO A 24 1.83 -26.06 19.03
N ALA A 25 2.28 -27.02 19.83
CA ALA A 25 3.16 -26.83 20.98
C ALA A 25 4.25 -25.73 20.82
N SER A 26 4.68 -25.19 21.95
CA SER A 26 5.60 -24.05 22.02
C SER A 26 6.82 -24.15 21.11
N GLY A 27 7.08 -23.04 20.42
CA GLY A 27 8.18 -22.86 19.50
C GLY A 27 8.03 -21.57 18.71
N THR A 28 9.04 -21.24 17.93
CA THR A 28 9.00 -20.14 16.96
C THR A 28 8.45 -20.66 15.64
N ILE A 29 7.39 -20.02 15.13
CA ILE A 29 6.63 -20.46 13.96
C ILE A 29 6.62 -19.32 12.93
N THR A 30 6.95 -19.63 11.68
CA THR A 30 6.84 -18.67 10.57
C THR A 30 5.52 -18.89 9.83
N ILE A 31 4.70 -17.85 9.79
CA ILE A 31 3.43 -17.79 9.06
C ILE A 31 3.67 -17.15 7.70
N GLN A 32 3.31 -17.86 6.63
CA GLN A 32 3.42 -17.37 5.26
C GLN A 32 2.03 -17.34 4.62
N SER A 33 1.77 -16.32 3.80
CA SER A 33 0.55 -16.16 3.01
C SER A 33 0.90 -16.10 1.53
N ARG A 34 0.06 -16.69 0.68
CA ARG A 34 0.15 -16.59 -0.78
C ARG A 34 -1.24 -16.53 -1.40
N ALA A 35 -1.40 -15.78 -2.49
CA ALA A 35 -2.61 -15.81 -3.30
C ALA A 35 -2.47 -16.72 -4.53
N SER A 36 -3.58 -17.28 -5.00
CA SER A 36 -3.69 -17.96 -6.29
C SER A 36 -4.89 -17.41 -7.04
N ASP A 37 -4.73 -17.08 -8.32
CA ASP A 37 -5.83 -16.62 -9.16
C ASP A 37 -6.67 -17.80 -9.71
N TRP A 38 -7.79 -17.49 -10.38
CA TRP A 38 -8.66 -18.51 -11.00
C TRP A 38 -8.01 -19.20 -12.21
N LEU A 39 -6.87 -18.69 -12.71
CA LEU A 39 -6.07 -19.27 -13.78
C LEU A 39 -4.97 -20.20 -13.23
N GLY A 40 -4.94 -20.42 -11.90
CA GLY A 40 -3.98 -21.30 -11.23
C GLY A 40 -2.59 -20.69 -11.04
N LYS A 41 -2.42 -19.38 -11.28
CA LYS A 41 -1.17 -18.69 -11.04
C LYS A 41 -1.03 -18.40 -9.56
N VAL A 42 0.02 -18.97 -8.97
CA VAL A 42 0.32 -18.85 -7.54
C VAL A 42 1.41 -17.80 -7.35
N GLU A 43 1.17 -16.86 -6.44
CA GLU A 43 2.16 -15.86 -6.02
C GLU A 43 3.35 -16.54 -5.33
N THR A 44 4.57 -16.06 -5.58
CA THR A 44 5.74 -16.43 -4.79
C THR A 44 5.62 -15.79 -3.40
N PRO A 45 5.47 -16.58 -2.31
CA PRO A 45 5.22 -16.03 -0.99
C PRO A 45 6.40 -15.19 -0.48
N SER A 46 6.09 -14.12 0.26
CA SER A 46 7.09 -13.38 1.04
C SER A 46 7.67 -14.25 2.17
N ALA A 47 8.75 -13.78 2.81
CA ALA A 47 9.45 -14.49 3.90
C ALA A 47 8.52 -14.91 5.05
N GLY A 48 7.40 -14.21 5.24
CA GLY A 48 6.40 -14.49 6.26
C GLY A 48 6.62 -13.71 7.55
N ILE A 49 5.72 -13.91 8.52
CA ILE A 49 5.78 -13.31 9.86
C ILE A 49 6.21 -14.39 10.84
N THR A 50 7.22 -14.11 11.65
CA THR A 50 7.66 -15.03 12.72
C THR A 50 6.92 -14.74 14.02
N VAL A 51 6.30 -15.76 14.59
CA VAL A 51 5.55 -15.71 15.86
C VAL A 51 6.21 -16.68 16.84
N THR A 52 6.61 -16.19 18.02
CA THR A 52 7.14 -17.04 19.08
C THR A 52 6.04 -17.42 20.07
N VAL A 53 5.77 -18.72 20.18
CA VAL A 53 4.81 -19.30 21.14
C VAL A 53 5.61 -19.94 22.26
N ALA A 54 5.59 -19.37 23.46
CA ALA A 54 6.24 -19.99 24.62
C ALA A 54 5.26 -20.88 25.39
N SER A 55 5.69 -22.08 25.77
CA SER A 55 5.02 -22.91 26.77
C SER A 55 5.71 -22.58 28.07
N ALA A 56 4.98 -22.01 29.02
CA ALA A 56 5.49 -21.87 30.37
C ALA A 56 5.57 -23.28 30.98
N THR A 57 6.77 -23.86 31.08
CA THR A 57 6.98 -25.01 31.96
C THR A 57 6.97 -24.49 33.40
N PRO A 58 6.09 -24.99 34.29
CA PRO A 58 6.23 -24.70 35.71
C PRO A 58 7.33 -25.62 36.25
N THR A 59 8.48 -25.06 36.61
CA THR A 59 9.37 -25.68 37.60
C THR A 59 9.30 -24.84 38.86
N THR A 60 8.37 -25.17 39.74
CA THR A 60 8.41 -24.69 41.11
C THR A 60 8.09 -25.84 42.05
N THR A 61 9.03 -26.08 42.95
CA THR A 61 8.87 -26.63 44.30
C THR A 61 7.47 -26.35 44.88
N PRO A 62 6.84 -27.29 45.61
CA PRO A 62 5.45 -27.14 46.03
C PRO A 62 5.31 -26.00 47.05
N ALA A 63 4.67 -24.91 46.63
CA ALA A 63 4.06 -23.94 47.51
C ALA A 63 2.57 -23.87 47.16
N THR A 64 1.76 -23.93 48.22
CA THR A 64 0.30 -23.85 48.29
C THR A 64 -0.36 -23.10 47.12
N PRO A 65 -1.43 -23.64 46.49
CA PRO A 65 -2.10 -22.96 45.39
C PRO A 65 -2.71 -21.64 45.87
N ALA A 66 -2.07 -20.53 45.54
CA ALA A 66 -2.74 -19.23 45.48
C ALA A 66 -3.61 -19.22 44.22
N THR A 67 -4.84 -18.74 44.37
CA THR A 67 -5.81 -18.55 43.29
C THR A 67 -5.11 -17.96 42.05
N PRO A 68 -5.17 -18.62 40.87
CA PRO A 68 -4.53 -18.09 39.67
C PRO A 68 -5.07 -16.69 39.36
N ALA A 69 -4.18 -15.70 39.32
CA ALA A 69 -4.50 -14.42 38.75
C ALA A 69 -4.92 -14.64 37.29
N THR A 70 -6.07 -14.11 36.91
CA THR A 70 -6.58 -14.14 35.54
C THR A 70 -5.44 -13.74 34.59
N PRO A 71 -5.10 -14.56 33.56
CA PRO A 71 -4.10 -14.19 32.58
C PRO A 71 -4.46 -12.81 32.02
N ALA A 72 -3.54 -11.85 32.13
CA ALA A 72 -3.71 -10.56 31.48
C ALA A 72 -3.98 -10.84 30.00
N THR A 73 -5.13 -10.37 29.51
CA THR A 73 -5.46 -10.39 28.09
C THR A 73 -4.26 -9.82 27.33
N PRO A 74 -3.68 -10.54 26.35
CA PRO A 74 -2.67 -9.95 25.49
C PRO A 74 -3.23 -8.63 24.98
N ALA A 75 -2.55 -7.52 25.27
CA ALA A 75 -2.97 -6.22 24.78
C ALA A 75 -3.15 -6.37 23.27
N THR A 76 -4.38 -6.22 22.79
CA THR A 76 -4.64 -6.06 21.36
C THR A 76 -3.68 -4.98 20.90
N PRO A 77 -2.79 -5.21 19.91
CA PRO A 77 -1.96 -4.14 19.40
C PRO A 77 -2.93 -3.04 18.99
N THR A 78 -2.97 -1.98 19.78
CA THR A 78 -3.77 -0.81 19.48
C THR A 78 -3.15 -0.33 18.20
N ALA A 79 -3.89 -0.35 17.09
CA ALA A 79 -3.44 0.17 15.82
C ALA A 79 -3.15 1.66 16.05
N THR A 80 -1.90 1.97 16.39
CA THR A 80 -1.47 3.33 16.63
C THR A 80 -1.63 4.04 15.31
N ALA A 81 -2.49 5.05 15.27
CA ALA A 81 -2.62 5.90 14.10
C ALA A 81 -1.22 6.36 13.68
N LEU A 82 -0.91 6.28 12.39
CA LEU A 82 0.37 6.73 11.87
C LEU A 82 0.63 8.18 12.31
N PRO A 83 1.86 8.54 12.69
CA PRO A 83 2.16 9.84 13.30
C PRO A 83 2.13 11.01 12.30
N TRP A 84 1.79 10.75 11.03
CA TRP A 84 1.92 11.71 9.96
C TRP A 84 0.58 12.35 9.59
N ALA A 85 0.59 13.67 9.47
CA ALA A 85 -0.54 14.43 8.94
C ALA A 85 -0.68 14.23 7.42
N ASN A 86 -1.88 14.50 6.90
CA ASN A 86 -2.12 14.55 5.45
C ASN A 86 -1.15 15.52 4.77
N GLY A 87 -0.58 15.09 3.63
CA GLY A 87 0.41 15.84 2.86
C GLY A 87 1.87 15.57 3.25
N THR A 88 2.12 14.86 4.35
CA THR A 88 3.49 14.47 4.75
C THR A 88 4.14 13.59 3.69
N LEU A 89 5.41 13.85 3.39
CA LEU A 89 6.22 13.05 2.48
C LEU A 89 7.07 12.09 3.30
N VAL A 90 7.01 10.80 2.98
CA VAL A 90 7.76 9.78 3.69
C VAL A 90 8.48 8.85 2.71
N LYS A 91 9.61 8.31 3.15
CA LYS A 91 10.28 7.18 2.50
C LYS A 91 10.72 6.17 3.54
N THR A 92 10.96 4.93 3.14
CA THR A 92 11.66 3.97 4.01
C THR A 92 13.16 4.16 3.89
N GLY A 93 13.92 3.75 4.92
CA GLY A 93 15.39 3.80 4.88
C GLY A 93 15.99 2.98 3.73
N SER A 94 15.29 1.93 3.28
CA SER A 94 15.75 0.96 2.29
C SER A 94 15.30 1.24 0.85
N SER A 95 14.36 2.17 0.64
CA SER A 95 13.75 2.44 -0.66
C SER A 95 13.95 3.89 -1.10
N SER A 96 14.10 4.10 -2.40
CA SER A 96 14.08 5.42 -3.04
C SER A 96 12.67 5.92 -3.35
N THR A 97 11.64 5.07 -3.23
CA THR A 97 10.25 5.45 -3.47
C THR A 97 9.77 6.42 -2.39
N VAL A 98 9.26 7.56 -2.82
CA VAL A 98 8.66 8.57 -1.95
C VAL A 98 7.14 8.37 -1.95
N TYR A 99 6.54 8.51 -0.78
CA TYR A 99 5.10 8.37 -0.57
C TYR A 99 4.55 9.67 0.01
N MET A 100 3.33 10.04 -0.39
CA MET A 100 2.56 11.09 0.24
C MET A 100 1.47 10.48 1.12
N VAL A 101 1.32 11.00 2.34
CA VAL A 101 0.25 10.60 3.25
C VAL A 101 -1.06 11.28 2.81
N VAL A 102 -2.10 10.50 2.51
CA VAL A 102 -3.42 11.00 2.14
C VAL A 102 -4.49 10.15 2.83
N ASN A 103 -5.26 10.77 3.72
CA ASN A 103 -6.30 10.15 4.53
C ASN A 103 -5.82 8.88 5.24
N GLY A 104 -4.62 8.93 5.83
CA GLY A 104 -4.00 7.81 6.54
C GLY A 104 -3.35 6.74 5.65
N ALA A 105 -3.45 6.84 4.32
CA ALA A 105 -2.80 5.92 3.39
C ALA A 105 -1.53 6.52 2.78
N LEU A 106 -0.54 5.69 2.47
CA LEU A 106 0.67 6.06 1.75
C LEU A 106 0.48 5.90 0.25
N ARG A 107 0.55 7.00 -0.50
CA ARG A 107 0.44 7.00 -1.96
C ARG A 107 1.81 7.20 -2.60
N PRO A 108 2.34 6.23 -3.35
CA PRO A 108 3.66 6.37 -3.97
C PRO A 108 3.64 7.39 -5.12
N PHE A 109 4.71 8.15 -5.28
CA PHE A 109 4.96 8.89 -6.51
C PHE A 109 5.51 7.93 -7.57
N THR A 110 4.96 7.95 -8.78
CA THR A 110 5.41 7.05 -9.86
C THR A 110 6.73 7.49 -10.49
N SER A 111 7.07 8.79 -10.38
CA SER A 111 8.36 9.32 -10.85
C SER A 111 8.74 10.63 -10.16
N ALA A 112 10.02 11.00 -10.26
CA ALA A 112 10.52 12.31 -9.81
C ALA A 112 9.87 13.47 -10.58
N ALA A 113 9.48 13.27 -11.84
CA ALA A 113 8.75 14.27 -12.62
C ALA A 113 7.37 14.56 -12.01
N VAL A 114 6.64 13.52 -11.61
CA VAL A 114 5.35 13.67 -10.91
C VAL A 114 5.54 14.33 -9.55
N PHE A 115 6.60 13.96 -8.82
CA PHE A 115 6.94 14.57 -7.54
C PHE A 115 7.13 16.10 -7.66
N HIS A 116 7.95 16.54 -8.62
CA HIS A 116 8.16 17.97 -8.88
C HIS A 116 6.92 18.67 -9.44
N ALA A 117 6.16 18.01 -10.31
CA ALA A 117 4.91 18.56 -10.85
C ALA A 117 3.88 18.83 -9.73
N ASN A 118 3.91 18.04 -8.66
CA ASN A 118 3.10 18.25 -7.45
C ASN A 118 3.71 19.26 -6.46
N GLY A 119 4.75 20.01 -6.87
CA GLY A 119 5.39 21.06 -6.07
C GLY A 119 6.16 20.55 -4.85
N LYS A 120 6.48 19.25 -4.81
CA LYS A 120 7.14 18.62 -3.66
C LYS A 120 8.66 18.80 -3.73
N LYS A 121 9.30 18.79 -2.55
CA LYS A 121 10.75 18.93 -2.42
C LYS A 121 11.34 17.76 -1.64
N PHE A 122 12.46 17.22 -2.11
CA PHE A 122 13.11 16.09 -1.45
C PHE A 122 13.58 16.43 -0.02
N THR A 123 13.77 17.72 0.28
CA THR A 123 14.10 18.23 1.62
C THR A 123 13.00 18.03 2.65
N ASP A 124 11.75 17.86 2.20
CA ASP A 124 10.57 17.77 3.07
C ASP A 124 10.24 16.30 3.40
N ILE A 125 11.05 15.36 2.91
CA ILE A 125 10.85 13.93 3.10
C ILE A 125 11.33 13.50 4.49
N GLN A 126 10.43 12.86 5.21
CA GLN A 126 10.73 12.20 6.48
C GLN A 126 11.06 10.72 6.25
N THR A 127 11.91 10.16 7.11
CA THR A 127 12.22 8.73 7.09
C THR A 127 11.26 7.98 8.00
N ALA A 128 10.46 7.09 7.43
CA ALA A 128 9.60 6.16 8.15
C ALA A 128 10.39 4.96 8.69
N THR A 129 10.06 4.51 9.90
CA THR A 129 10.55 3.22 10.41
C THR A 129 9.87 2.06 9.69
N ALA A 130 10.46 0.87 9.76
CA ALA A 130 9.88 -0.33 9.17
C ALA A 130 8.48 -0.63 9.74
N ASP A 131 8.29 -0.50 11.05
CA ASP A 131 7.02 -0.76 11.73
C ASP A 131 5.93 0.23 11.32
N GLN A 132 6.27 1.52 11.22
CA GLN A 132 5.33 2.54 10.75
C GLN A 132 4.90 2.30 9.31
N PHE A 133 5.84 1.88 8.46
CA PHE A 133 5.52 1.57 7.07
C PHE A 133 4.68 0.30 6.94
N ALA A 134 4.96 -0.74 7.72
CA ALA A 134 4.20 -1.99 7.74
C ALA A 134 2.76 -1.80 8.26
N ALA A 135 2.55 -0.85 9.17
CA ALA A 135 1.22 -0.51 9.68
C ALA A 135 0.39 0.34 8.70
N ALA A 136 1.02 0.92 7.68
CA ALA A 136 0.34 1.83 6.75
C ALA A 136 -0.33 1.10 5.59
N THR A 137 -1.51 1.55 5.20
CA THR A 137 -2.15 1.10 3.95
C THR A 137 -1.51 1.79 2.75
N ILE A 138 -1.11 1.02 1.74
CA ILE A 138 -0.63 1.58 0.47
C ILE A 138 -1.84 1.92 -0.41
N GLY A 139 -1.98 3.20 -0.76
CA GLY A 139 -3.04 3.72 -1.61
C GLY A 139 -2.63 3.84 -3.08
N ARG A 140 -3.58 4.30 -3.92
CA ARG A 140 -3.34 4.54 -5.34
C ARG A 140 -2.18 5.53 -5.54
N PRO A 141 -1.29 5.32 -6.54
CA PRO A 141 -0.19 6.23 -6.81
C PRO A 141 -0.64 7.68 -7.00
N VAL A 142 0.22 8.61 -6.59
CA VAL A 142 0.06 10.04 -6.89
C VAL A 142 0.48 10.24 -8.35
N GLY A 143 -0.46 10.73 -9.15
CA GLY A 143 -0.23 11.13 -10.53
C GLY A 143 0.11 12.61 -10.67
N TYR A 144 0.18 13.08 -11.92
CA TYR A 144 0.29 14.50 -12.24
C TYR A 144 -0.88 15.29 -11.65
N PRO A 145 -0.71 16.59 -11.37
CA PRO A 145 -1.78 17.44 -10.88
C PRO A 145 -2.97 17.51 -11.83
N ALA A 146 -4.16 17.75 -11.28
CA ALA A 146 -5.35 18.07 -12.08
C ALA A 146 -5.09 19.24 -13.05
N GLY A 147 -5.64 19.15 -14.26
CA GLY A 147 -5.42 20.12 -15.33
C GLY A 147 -4.16 19.86 -16.18
N THR A 148 -3.34 18.86 -15.83
CA THR A 148 -2.17 18.48 -16.64
C THR A 148 -2.63 17.75 -17.90
N ALA A 149 -2.09 18.14 -19.06
CA ALA A 149 -2.26 17.40 -20.30
C ALA A 149 -1.21 16.29 -20.41
N ILE A 150 -1.65 15.03 -20.50
CA ILE A 150 -0.78 13.86 -20.60
C ILE A 150 -1.11 13.01 -21.84
N LYS A 151 -0.13 12.25 -22.33
CA LYS A 151 -0.34 11.18 -23.33
C LYS A 151 0.53 9.97 -23.04
N GLY A 152 -0.01 8.77 -23.28
CA GLY A 152 0.80 7.55 -23.38
C GLY A 152 1.46 7.42 -24.76
N SER A 153 1.70 6.19 -25.20
CA SER A 153 2.20 5.88 -26.56
C SER A 153 1.20 6.22 -27.68
N GLY A 154 -0.09 6.28 -27.36
CA GLY A 154 -1.16 6.60 -28.31
C GLY A 154 -1.21 8.06 -28.79
N ALA A 155 -2.08 8.32 -29.76
CA ALA A 155 -2.29 9.65 -30.34
C ALA A 155 -3.16 10.57 -29.46
N THR A 156 -4.08 9.99 -28.68
CA THR A 156 -5.03 10.74 -27.85
C THR A 156 -4.34 11.43 -26.68
N VAL A 157 -4.63 12.72 -26.49
CA VAL A 157 -4.22 13.51 -25.34
C VAL A 157 -5.34 13.48 -24.31
N TYR A 158 -4.96 13.39 -23.04
CA TYR A 158 -5.89 13.34 -21.92
C TYR A 158 -5.62 14.48 -20.93
N LEU A 159 -6.68 15.00 -20.33
CA LEU A 159 -6.61 15.93 -19.21
C LEU A 159 -6.68 15.14 -17.90
N VAL A 160 -5.76 15.39 -16.98
CA VAL A 160 -5.84 14.82 -15.63
C VAL A 160 -6.93 15.51 -14.82
N THR A 161 -7.78 14.75 -14.16
CA THR A 161 -8.93 15.26 -13.40
C THR A 161 -8.59 15.52 -11.93
N ALA A 162 -9.50 16.20 -11.22
CA ALA A 162 -9.36 16.45 -9.77
C ALA A 162 -9.34 15.15 -8.94
N ASP A 163 -10.04 14.11 -9.42
CA ASP A 163 -10.09 12.80 -8.78
C ASP A 163 -8.86 11.94 -9.12
N GLY A 164 -7.94 12.46 -9.93
CA GLY A 164 -6.69 11.81 -10.34
C GLY A 164 -6.88 10.73 -11.40
N GLY A 165 -7.97 10.79 -12.16
CA GLY A 165 -8.18 10.05 -13.40
C GLY A 165 -7.79 10.86 -14.62
N LYS A 166 -8.27 10.45 -15.79
CA LYS A 166 -7.98 11.08 -17.08
C LYS A 166 -9.24 11.19 -17.94
N GLN A 167 -9.40 12.31 -18.63
CA GLN A 167 -10.44 12.54 -19.63
C GLN A 167 -9.83 12.75 -21.01
N GLY A 168 -10.28 11.99 -22.01
CA GLY A 168 -9.83 12.12 -23.39
C GLY A 168 -10.26 13.46 -23.99
N ILE A 169 -9.35 14.15 -24.66
CA ILE A 169 -9.64 15.40 -25.35
C ILE A 169 -10.05 15.07 -26.78
N PRO A 170 -11.34 15.24 -27.16
CA PRO A 170 -11.86 14.66 -28.40
C PRO A 170 -11.50 15.46 -29.65
N SER A 171 -11.06 16.72 -29.52
CA SER A 171 -10.70 17.57 -30.65
C SER A 171 -9.76 18.71 -30.27
N MET A 172 -9.11 19.30 -31.28
CA MET A 172 -8.30 20.51 -31.11
C MET A 172 -9.13 21.72 -30.66
N ALA A 173 -10.43 21.76 -30.99
CA ALA A 173 -11.32 22.83 -30.52
C ALA A 173 -11.49 22.77 -29.00
N VAL A 174 -11.70 21.57 -28.44
CA VAL A 174 -11.76 21.37 -26.97
C VAL A 174 -10.40 21.64 -26.34
N PHE A 175 -9.30 21.17 -26.95
CA PHE A 175 -7.93 21.44 -26.49
C PHE A 175 -7.65 22.95 -26.32
N ASN A 176 -8.00 23.74 -27.34
CA ASN A 176 -7.83 25.19 -27.33
C ASN A 176 -8.78 25.88 -26.33
N LYS A 177 -10.03 25.42 -26.21
CA LYS A 177 -11.01 25.94 -25.26
C LYS A 177 -10.56 25.75 -23.80
N LEU A 178 -9.89 24.64 -23.51
CA LEU A 178 -9.29 24.35 -22.20
C LEU A 178 -8.01 25.17 -21.93
N GLY A 179 -7.56 25.99 -22.88
CA GLY A 179 -6.36 26.83 -22.73
C GLY A 179 -5.05 26.04 -22.71
N LEU A 180 -5.08 24.77 -23.16
CA LEU A 180 -3.92 23.90 -23.17
C LEU A 180 -2.96 24.29 -24.30
N LYS A 181 -1.69 23.95 -24.12
CA LYS A 181 -0.63 24.19 -25.10
C LYS A 181 0.04 22.87 -25.46
N ILE A 182 0.27 22.63 -26.74
CA ILE A 182 0.93 21.39 -27.21
C ILE A 182 2.31 21.25 -26.57
N SER A 183 3.02 22.37 -26.35
CA SER A 183 4.32 22.42 -25.67
C SER A 183 4.28 21.93 -24.21
N ASN A 184 3.10 21.89 -23.60
CA ASN A 184 2.91 21.50 -22.20
C ASN A 184 2.35 20.08 -22.07
N ILE A 185 2.18 19.36 -23.17
CA ILE A 185 1.76 17.96 -23.14
C ILE A 185 2.91 17.12 -22.62
N ILE A 186 2.66 16.35 -21.56
CA ILE A 186 3.63 15.44 -20.97
C ILE A 186 3.42 14.04 -21.54
N GLN A 187 4.43 13.52 -22.22
CA GLN A 187 4.45 12.11 -22.59
C GLN A 187 4.86 11.28 -21.37
N VAL A 188 4.00 10.35 -20.99
CA VAL A 188 4.21 9.42 -19.88
C VAL A 188 4.41 8.01 -20.42
N ASN A 189 5.15 7.17 -19.69
CA ASN A 189 5.23 5.76 -20.04
C ASN A 189 3.88 5.07 -19.80
N ASP A 190 3.61 3.98 -20.52
CA ASP A 190 2.29 3.35 -20.49
C ASP A 190 1.95 2.73 -19.12
N GLY A 191 2.96 2.34 -18.32
CA GLY A 191 2.75 1.88 -16.95
C GLY A 191 2.23 2.99 -16.02
N ASP A 192 2.85 4.17 -16.10
CA ASP A 192 2.38 5.35 -15.37
C ASP A 192 1.01 5.80 -15.87
N PHE A 193 0.80 5.77 -17.19
CA PHE A 193 -0.47 6.12 -17.83
C PHE A 193 -1.63 5.22 -17.39
N ALA A 194 -1.37 3.93 -17.17
CA ALA A 194 -2.36 2.96 -16.70
C ALA A 194 -2.86 3.23 -15.28
N ASN A 195 -2.13 4.02 -14.46
CA ASN A 195 -2.56 4.37 -13.11
C ASN A 195 -3.70 5.41 -13.06
N TYR A 196 -4.01 6.06 -14.18
CA TYR A 196 -5.11 7.01 -14.29
C TYR A 196 -6.38 6.30 -14.76
N ALA A 197 -7.43 6.30 -13.94
CA ALA A 197 -8.74 5.78 -14.33
C ALA A 197 -9.30 6.58 -15.52
N ASP A 198 -9.95 5.90 -16.47
CA ASP A 198 -10.67 6.58 -17.54
C ASP A 198 -11.96 7.18 -17.00
N GLU A 199 -12.13 8.50 -17.16
CA GLU A 199 -13.27 9.27 -16.68
C GLU A 199 -14.03 9.92 -17.85
N GLY A 200 -13.90 9.37 -19.05
CA GLY A 200 -14.64 9.78 -20.23
C GLY A 200 -13.93 10.87 -21.03
N VAL A 201 -14.69 11.84 -21.54
CA VAL A 201 -14.21 12.88 -22.46
C VAL A 201 -14.35 14.28 -21.87
N ALA A 202 -13.34 15.12 -22.10
CA ALA A 202 -13.35 16.52 -21.70
C ALA A 202 -14.31 17.34 -22.58
N GLN A 203 -14.91 18.40 -22.01
CA GLN A 203 -15.97 19.24 -22.63
C GLN A 203 -15.59 20.73 -22.65
#